data_AF-W9B9U3-F1
#
_entry.id   AF-W9B9U3-F1
#
_cell.length_a   1.000
_cell.length_b   1.000
_cell.length_c   1.000
_cell.angle_alpha   90.00
_cell.angle_beta   90.00
_cell.angle_gamma   90.00
#
_symmetry.space_group_name_H-M   'P 1'
#
loop_
_entity.id
_entity.type
_entity.pdbx_description
1 polymer ?
#
loop_
_entity_poly.entity_id
_entity_poly.type
_entity_poly.pdbx_seq_one_letter_code
_entity_poly.pdbx_strand_id
1 'polypeptide(L)'
;MTLLDDRKHLDSQGDWEWTTACAYDRLLPCRGVGVLLPDGTQVALFRLDDGSLHAVGNIDPFSGAAVISRGIVGDRGGRACVQTPIKKQAFAFDDGSCLDDPDVALPVFRTRVTPDGLVQIAA
;
A
#
# COMPACT_ATOMS: atom_id res chain seq x y z
N MET A 1 21.27 -38.09 21.58
CA MET A 1 21.70 -38.19 20.17
C MET A 1 20.59 -38.96 19.47
N THR A 2 19.63 -38.38 18.77
CA THR A 2 19.62 -37.12 18.00
C THR A 2 18.17 -36.63 17.98
N LEU A 3 17.93 -35.42 18.49
CA LEU A 3 16.74 -34.62 18.16
C LEU A 3 16.85 -34.27 16.68
N LEU A 4 15.94 -34.78 15.84
CA LEU A 4 15.84 -34.40 14.44
C LEU A 4 14.49 -33.74 14.22
N ASP A 5 14.59 -32.52 13.69
CA ASP A 5 13.57 -31.72 13.01
C ASP A 5 12.43 -31.12 13.84
N ASP A 6 12.80 -30.20 14.73
CA ASP A 6 12.01 -29.03 15.09
C ASP A 6 12.61 -27.76 14.44
N ARG A 7 12.86 -27.81 13.13
CA ARG A 7 13.04 -26.57 12.35
C ARG A 7 11.68 -25.93 12.18
N LYS A 8 11.25 -25.28 13.27
CA LYS A 8 10.18 -24.30 13.31
C LYS A 8 10.29 -23.42 12.06
N HIS A 9 9.40 -23.68 11.11
CA HIS A 9 9.05 -22.74 10.07
C HIS A 9 8.65 -21.47 10.82
N LEU A 10 9.55 -20.48 10.80
CA LEU A 10 9.37 -19.19 11.45
C LEU A 10 8.44 -18.34 10.59
N ASP A 11 7.30 -18.91 10.22
CA ASP A 11 6.22 -18.23 9.56
C ASP A 11 5.25 -17.83 10.67
N SER A 12 5.48 -16.64 11.21
CA SER A 12 4.44 -15.91 11.94
C SER A 12 3.30 -15.60 10.95
N GLN A 13 2.46 -16.61 10.69
CA GLN A 13 1.18 -16.49 10.00
C GLN A 13 0.26 -15.65 10.89
N GLY A 14 0.26 -14.34 10.68
CA GLY A 14 -1.01 -13.63 10.75
C GLY A 14 -1.87 -14.18 9.61
N ASP A 15 -3.09 -14.61 9.90
CA ASP A 15 -4.10 -14.90 8.88
C ASP A 15 -4.47 -13.58 8.19
N TRP A 16 -3.68 -13.21 7.18
CA TRP A 16 -3.94 -12.02 6.39
C TRP A 16 -5.25 -12.20 5.63
N GLU A 17 -6.23 -11.32 5.86
CA GLU A 17 -7.46 -11.31 5.09
C GLU A 17 -7.21 -10.59 3.76
N TRP A 18 -7.12 -11.36 2.69
CA TRP A 18 -6.83 -10.83 1.35
C TRP A 18 -8.10 -10.39 0.64
N THR A 19 -8.14 -9.11 0.26
CA THR A 19 -9.19 -8.51 -0.57
C THR A 19 -8.71 -8.39 -2.01
N THR A 20 -9.46 -8.96 -2.96
CA THR A 20 -9.19 -8.79 -4.39
C THR A 20 -9.67 -7.42 -4.87
N ALA A 21 -8.75 -6.59 -5.38
CA ALA A 21 -9.06 -5.25 -5.86
C ALA A 21 -9.48 -5.25 -7.35
N CYS A 22 -8.58 -5.66 -8.24
CA CYS A 22 -8.80 -5.69 -9.69
C CYS A 22 -7.75 -6.56 -10.40
N ALA A 23 -7.85 -6.71 -11.73
CA ALA A 23 -6.77 -7.27 -12.54
C ALA A 23 -5.59 -6.28 -12.64
N TYR A 24 -4.35 -6.78 -12.62
CA TYR A 24 -3.13 -5.97 -12.64
C TYR A 24 -3.05 -5.02 -13.83
N ASP A 25 -3.48 -5.47 -15.01
CA ASP A 25 -3.47 -4.72 -16.26
C ASP A 25 -4.46 -3.55 -16.29
N ARG A 26 -5.44 -3.53 -15.39
CA ARG A 26 -6.38 -2.40 -15.21
C ARG A 26 -5.78 -1.25 -14.41
N LEU A 27 -4.71 -1.50 -13.66
CA LEU A 27 -3.97 -0.44 -12.97
C LEU A 27 -3.06 0.26 -13.98
N LEU A 28 -3.42 1.49 -14.31
CA LEU A 28 -2.54 2.39 -15.03
C LEU A 28 -1.38 2.80 -14.12
N PRO A 29 -0.13 2.76 -14.59
CA PRO A 29 1.01 3.23 -13.80
C PRO A 29 0.79 4.66 -13.28
N CYS A 30 1.20 4.87 -12.04
CA CYS A 30 1.16 6.14 -11.32
C CYS A 30 -0.24 6.76 -11.17
N ARG A 31 -1.31 6.00 -11.43
CA ARG A 31 -2.70 6.40 -11.13
C ARG A 31 -3.27 5.58 -10.00
N GLY A 32 -3.51 6.24 -8.87
CA GLY A 32 -4.12 5.59 -7.71
C GLY A 32 -5.58 5.24 -7.94
N VAL A 33 -6.03 4.19 -7.28
CA VAL A 33 -7.44 3.79 -7.18
C VAL A 33 -7.81 3.53 -5.72
N GLY A 34 -9.04 3.88 -5.34
CA GLY A 34 -9.57 3.56 -4.02
C GLY A 34 -10.07 2.12 -3.98
N VAL A 35 -9.75 1.40 -2.90
CA VAL A 35 -10.23 0.05 -2.59
C VAL A 35 -10.86 0.06 -1.21
N LEU A 36 -12.01 -0.60 -1.07
CA LEU A 36 -12.70 -0.78 0.22
C LEU A 36 -12.43 -2.20 0.72
N LEU A 37 -11.86 -2.32 1.91
CA LEU A 37 -11.63 -3.60 2.57
C LEU A 37 -12.89 -4.06 3.35
N PRO A 38 -13.03 -5.36 3.68
CA PRO A 38 -14.21 -5.91 4.37
C PRO A 38 -14.54 -5.24 5.71
N ASP A 39 -13.53 -4.78 6.44
CA ASP A 39 -13.65 -4.05 7.71
C ASP A 39 -14.08 -2.57 7.54
N GLY A 40 -14.24 -2.12 6.29
CA GLY A 40 -14.57 -0.74 5.95
C GLY A 40 -13.35 0.18 5.80
N THR A 41 -12.13 -0.34 5.96
CA THR A 41 -10.90 0.42 5.77
C THR A 41 -10.76 0.83 4.30
N GLN A 42 -10.44 2.11 4.07
CA GLN A 42 -10.25 2.67 2.74
C GLN A 42 -8.76 2.73 2.39
N VAL A 43 -8.39 2.10 1.28
CA VAL A 43 -7.01 1.98 0.82
C VAL A 43 -6.85 2.66 -0.53
N ALA A 44 -5.73 3.36 -0.71
CA ALA A 44 -5.27 3.88 -1.99
C ALA A 44 -4.22 2.91 -2.55
N LEU A 45 -4.57 2.26 -3.66
CA LEU A 45 -3.71 1.31 -4.37
C LEU A 45 -3.06 1.97 -5.57
N PHE A 46 -1.75 1.78 -5.71
CA PHE A 46 -0.95 2.29 -6.81
C PHE A 46 -0.14 1.17 -7.45
N ARG A 47 0.03 1.28 -8.77
CA ARG A 47 1.07 0.59 -9.53
C ARG A 47 2.08 1.63 -9.97
N LEU A 48 3.36 1.42 -9.73
CA LEU A 48 4.43 2.35 -10.19
C LEU A 48 4.96 1.92 -11.57
N ASP A 49 5.79 2.77 -12.17
CA ASP A 49 6.35 2.54 -13.51
C ASP A 49 7.29 1.33 -13.56
N ASP A 50 7.95 1.00 -12.44
CA ASP A 50 8.75 -0.23 -12.28
C ASP A 50 7.89 -1.51 -12.13
N GLY A 51 6.56 -1.35 -12.12
CA GLY A 51 5.59 -2.42 -12.01
C GLY A 51 5.26 -2.82 -10.56
N SER A 52 5.92 -2.25 -9.57
CA SER A 52 5.65 -2.51 -8.15
C SER A 52 4.27 -2.02 -7.74
N LEU A 53 3.67 -2.70 -6.77
CA LEU A 53 2.38 -2.35 -6.17
C LEU A 53 2.60 -1.79 -4.77
N HIS A 54 1.86 -0.73 -4.45
CA HIS A 54 1.90 -0.09 -3.15
C HIS A 54 0.49 0.25 -2.72
N ALA A 55 0.17 -0.01 -1.45
CA ALA A 55 -1.13 0.26 -0.87
C ALA A 55 -0.97 1.01 0.44
N VAL A 56 -1.62 2.17 0.54
CA VAL A 56 -1.58 3.04 1.72
C VAL A 56 -2.98 3.48 2.14
N GLY A 57 -3.15 4.04 3.34
CA GLY A 57 -4.44 4.60 3.76
C GLY A 57 -4.97 5.65 2.77
N ASN A 58 -6.28 5.61 2.46
CA ASN A 58 -6.88 6.55 1.51
C ASN A 58 -7.25 7.91 2.13
N ILE A 59 -7.26 8.01 3.47
CA ILE A 59 -7.61 9.22 4.21
C ILE A 59 -6.35 10.07 4.43
N ASP A 60 -6.36 11.30 3.93
CA ASP A 60 -5.29 12.27 4.21
C ASP A 60 -5.36 12.71 5.68
N PRO A 61 -4.30 12.47 6.48
CA PRO A 61 -4.31 12.73 7.92
C PRO A 61 -4.36 14.23 8.26
N PHE A 62 -4.00 15.11 7.32
CA PHE A 62 -4.00 16.56 7.54
C PHE A 62 -5.32 17.24 7.19
N SER A 63 -6.16 16.60 6.37
CA SER A 63 -7.44 17.17 5.91
C SER A 63 -8.65 16.32 6.30
N GLY A 64 -8.45 15.05 6.65
CA GLY A 64 -9.52 14.07 6.89
C GLY A 64 -10.24 13.62 5.62
N ALA A 65 -9.79 14.05 4.44
CA ALA A 65 -10.45 13.73 3.18
C ALA A 65 -9.95 12.39 2.59
N ALA A 66 -10.87 11.59 2.05
CA ALA A 66 -10.58 10.31 1.40
C ALA A 66 -10.02 10.47 -0.03
N VAL A 67 -8.83 11.06 -0.15
CA VAL A 67 -8.30 11.57 -1.42
C VAL A 67 -6.90 11.10 -1.79
N ILE A 68 -6.23 10.26 -0.99
CA ILE A 68 -4.84 9.85 -1.27
C ILE A 68 -4.72 9.15 -2.63
N SER A 69 -5.68 8.29 -3.01
CA SER A 69 -5.72 7.65 -4.33
C SER A 69 -5.75 8.64 -5.52
N ARG A 70 -6.08 9.91 -5.29
CA ARG A 70 -6.08 10.98 -6.29
C ARG A 70 -4.80 11.81 -6.26
N GLY A 71 -3.86 11.45 -5.40
CA GLY A 71 -2.56 12.08 -5.26
C GLY A 71 -1.68 11.88 -6.48
N ILE A 72 -0.67 12.73 -6.60
CA ILE A 72 0.33 12.64 -7.67
C ILE A 72 1.49 11.80 -7.15
N VAL A 73 1.80 10.72 -7.86
CA VAL A 73 3.00 9.92 -7.62
C VAL A 73 4.23 10.72 -8.03
N GLY A 74 5.27 10.67 -7.20
CA GLY A 74 6.55 11.28 -7.50
C GLY A 74 7.68 10.62 -6.74
N ASP A 75 8.83 11.28 -6.77
CA ASP A 75 10.05 10.85 -6.12
C ASP A 75 10.60 11.98 -5.24
N ARG A 76 11.12 11.64 -4.07
CA ARG A 76 11.87 12.56 -3.21
C ARG A 76 13.23 11.95 -2.89
N GLY A 77 14.23 12.27 -3.73
CA GLY A 77 15.62 11.85 -3.49
C GLY A 77 15.84 10.35 -3.67
N GLY A 78 15.15 9.73 -4.62
CA GLY A 78 15.17 8.29 -4.90
C GLY A 78 14.11 7.49 -4.14
N ARG A 79 13.26 8.17 -3.35
CA ARG A 79 12.20 7.53 -2.56
C ARG A 79 10.84 7.81 -3.19
N ALA A 80 10.19 6.75 -3.66
CA ALA A 80 8.86 6.82 -4.26
C ALA A 80 7.82 7.28 -3.23
N CYS A 81 6.96 8.22 -3.64
CA CYS A 81 5.98 8.84 -2.76
C CYS A 81 4.70 9.23 -3.49
N VAL A 82 3.64 9.51 -2.72
CA VAL A 82 2.41 10.16 -3.20
C VAL A 82 2.24 11.51 -2.50
N GLN A 83 1.95 12.56 -3.27
CA GLN A 83 1.61 13.86 -2.73
C GLN A 83 0.10 14.01 -2.55
N THR A 84 -0.34 14.50 -1.39
CA THR A 84 -1.78 14.72 -1.13
C THR A 84 -2.35 15.73 -2.14
N PRO A 85 -3.59 15.53 -2.62
CA PRO A 85 -4.20 16.46 -3.58
C PRO A 85 -4.39 17.88 -3.04
N ILE A 86 -4.63 18.02 -1.74
CA ILE A 86 -5.04 19.29 -1.14
C ILE A 86 -3.82 20.10 -0.67
N LYS A 87 -3.07 19.58 0.30
CA LYS A 87 -2.00 20.32 1.00
C LYS A 87 -0.57 19.96 0.52
N LYS A 88 -0.44 19.01 -0.41
CA LYS A 88 0.80 18.64 -1.12
C LYS A 88 1.89 17.98 -0.28
N GLN A 89 1.61 17.55 0.94
CA GLN A 89 2.55 16.73 1.71
C GLN A 89 2.83 15.43 0.97
N ALA A 90 4.09 15.00 0.98
CA ALA A 90 4.53 13.76 0.37
C ALA A 90 4.58 12.62 1.39
N PHE A 91 3.97 11.49 1.05
CA PHE A 91 4.01 10.27 1.85
C PHE A 91 4.76 9.17 1.11
N ALA A 92 5.77 8.58 1.74
CA ALA A 92 6.54 7.49 1.16
C ALA A 92 5.70 6.21 1.06
N PHE A 93 5.85 5.47 -0.03
CA PHE A 93 5.06 4.25 -0.23
C PHE A 93 5.55 3.04 0.57
N ASP A 94 6.84 2.99 0.86
CA ASP A 94 7.52 1.87 1.50
C ASP A 94 7.14 1.71 2.98
N ASP A 95 6.99 2.81 3.71
CA ASP A 95 6.65 2.82 5.14
C ASP A 95 5.50 3.77 5.53
N GLY A 96 4.96 4.53 4.57
CA GLY A 96 3.86 5.46 4.81
C GLY A 96 4.27 6.76 5.47
N SER A 97 5.55 6.98 5.79
CA SER A 97 6.03 8.19 6.48
C SER A 97 5.78 9.45 5.66
N CYS A 98 5.33 10.52 6.32
CA CYS A 98 5.27 11.84 5.71
C CYS A 98 6.68 12.44 5.65
N LEU A 99 7.12 12.78 4.44
CA LEU A 99 8.44 13.32 4.16
C LEU A 99 8.58 14.81 4.50
N ASP A 100 7.46 15.47 4.79
CA ASP A 100 7.42 16.89 5.16
C ASP A 100 7.09 17.09 6.66
N ASP A 101 6.69 16.02 7.37
CA ASP A 101 6.41 16.02 8.82
C ASP A 101 6.61 14.60 9.39
N PRO A 102 7.72 14.33 10.11
CA PRO A 102 8.10 12.97 10.52
C PRO A 102 7.17 12.36 11.57
N ASP A 103 6.30 13.15 12.21
CA ASP A 103 5.37 12.67 13.24
C ASP A 103 4.06 12.10 12.64
N VAL A 104 3.90 12.17 11.32
CA VAL A 104 2.68 11.74 10.60
C VAL A 104 3.00 10.62 9.61
N ALA A 105 2.13 9.62 9.54
CA ALA A 105 2.24 8.53 8.58
C ALA A 105 0.86 8.05 8.10
N LEU A 106 0.84 7.46 6.90
CA LEU A 106 -0.26 6.64 6.42
C LEU A 106 -0.04 5.17 6.83
N PRO A 107 -1.09 4.39 7.11
CA PRO A 107 -0.95 2.94 7.20
C PRO A 107 -0.53 2.37 5.85
N VAL A 108 0.34 1.35 5.86
CA VAL A 108 0.79 0.62 4.67
C VAL A 108 0.23 -0.80 4.70
N PHE A 109 -0.25 -1.28 3.56
CA PHE A 109 -0.88 -2.58 3.42
C PHE A 109 -0.06 -3.49 2.51
N ARG A 110 -0.05 -4.78 2.83
CA ARG A 110 0.62 -5.77 1.97
C ARG A 110 -0.15 -5.94 0.68
N THR A 111 0.56 -5.98 -0.43
CA THR A 111 -0.02 -6.24 -1.76
C THR A 111 0.60 -7.47 -2.40
N ARG A 112 -0.16 -8.17 -3.23
CA ARG A 112 0.37 -9.22 -4.11
C ARG A 112 -0.38 -9.26 -5.44
N VAL A 113 0.25 -9.86 -6.44
CA VAL A 113 -0.41 -10.30 -7.68
C VAL A 113 -0.55 -11.82 -7.62
N THR A 114 -1.75 -12.35 -7.83
CA THR A 114 -1.99 -13.79 -7.89
C THR A 114 -1.50 -14.38 -9.22
N PRO A 115 -1.34 -15.71 -9.34
CA PRO A 115 -1.01 -16.35 -10.62
C PRO A 115 -2.00 -16.02 -11.76
N ASP A 116 -3.27 -15.74 -11.42
CA ASP A 116 -4.31 -15.34 -12.37
C ASP A 116 -4.26 -13.86 -12.74
N GLY A 117 -3.26 -13.11 -12.27
CA GLY A 117 -3.09 -11.69 -12.58
C GLY A 117 -3.98 -10.76 -11.76
N LEU A 118 -4.54 -11.21 -10.63
CA LEU A 118 -5.38 -10.39 -9.76
C LEU A 118 -4.55 -9.73 -8.67
N VAL A 119 -4.79 -8.44 -8.44
CA VAL A 119 -4.19 -7.68 -7.35
C VAL A 119 -4.99 -7.89 -6.07
N GLN A 120 -4.28 -8.25 -4.99
CA GLN A 120 -4.87 -8.40 -3.67
C GLN A 120 -4.15 -7.53 -2.64
N ILE A 121 -4.91 -7.04 -1.66
CA ILE A 121 -4.45 -6.23 -0.53
C ILE A 121 -4.82 -6.99 0.75
N ALA A 122 -3.89 -7.09 1.70
CA ALA A 122 -4.16 -7.71 2.99
C ALA A 122 -4.40 -6.65 4.08
N ALA A 123 -5.45 -6.89 4.87
CA ALA A 123 -5.73 -6.23 6.15
C ALA A 123 -5.03 -6.99 7.30
#